data_AF-A0A1F8TRW5-F1
#
_entry.id   AF-A0A1F8TRW5-F1
#
_cell.length_a   1.000
_cell.length_b   1.000
_cell.length_c   1.000
_cell.angle_alpha   90.00
_cell.angle_beta   90.00
_cell.angle_gamma   90.00
#
_symmetry.space_group_name_H-M   'P 1'
#
loop_
_entity.id
_entity.type
_entity.pdbx_description
1 polymer ?
#
loop_
_entity_poly.entity_id
_entity_poly.type
_entity_poly.pdbx_seq_one_letter_code
_entity_poly.pdbx_strand_id
1 'polypeptide(L)' 'MSVITSREDRVFRITINCPEKRNAMSIALCHELLAAFRKAESEEGVSAVLLDAAGPAFSSGMDLIVLG' A
#
# COMPACT_ATOMS: atom_id res chain seq x y z
N MET A 1 5.91 -9.73 -0.55
CA MET A 1 5.46 -8.48 -1.20
C MET A 1 4.16 -8.11 -0.53
N SER A 2 4.20 -7.09 0.32
CA SER A 2 3.10 -6.64 1.19
C SER A 2 2.27 -5.52 0.58
N VAL A 3 2.58 -5.12 -0.66
CA VAL A 3 1.78 -4.21 -1.49
C VAL A 3 1.41 -4.91 -2.78
N ILE A 4 0.12 -4.89 -3.12
CA ILE A 4 -0.41 -5.30 -4.43
C ILE A 4 -0.81 -4.03 -5.20
N THR A 5 -0.59 -4.01 -6.50
CA THR A 5 -1.03 -2.89 -7.36
C THR A 5 -1.87 -3.41 -8.52
N SER A 6 -2.92 -2.67 -8.87
CA SER A 6 -3.73 -2.90 -10.07
C SER A 6 -4.17 -1.57 -10.68
N ARG A 7 -4.71 -1.61 -11.91
CA ARG A 7 -5.26 -0.42 -12.58
C ARG A 7 -6.63 -0.75 -13.14
N GLU A 8 -7.59 0.12 -12.85
CA GLU A 8 -8.96 0.10 -13.37
C GLU A 8 -9.24 1.49 -13.94
N ASP A 9 -9.37 1.57 -15.27
CA ASP A 9 -9.50 2.83 -16.01
C ASP A 9 -8.38 3.84 -15.69
N ARG A 10 -8.74 4.95 -15.04
CA ARG A 10 -7.85 6.04 -14.62
C ARG A 10 -7.48 5.95 -13.13
N VAL A 11 -7.88 4.89 -12.44
CA VAL A 11 -7.62 4.68 -11.02
C VAL A 11 -6.51 3.64 -10.86
N PHE A 12 -5.41 4.04 -10.22
CA PHE A 12 -4.35 3.13 -9.81
C PHE A 12 -4.64 2.65 -8.38
N ARG A 13 -4.87 1.37 -8.18
CA ARG A 13 -5.17 0.79 -6.87
C ARG A 13 -3.88 0.28 -6.23
N ILE A 14 -3.69 0.63 -4.96
CA ILE A 14 -2.61 0.15 -4.10
C ILE A 14 -3.27 -0.53 -2.91
N THR A 15 -3.00 -1.82 -2.71
CA THR A 15 -3.57 -2.62 -1.62
C THR A 15 -2.48 -3.03 -0.64
N ILE A 16 -2.61 -2.63 0.62
CA ILE A 16 -1.78 -3.17 1.71
C ILE A 16 -2.21 -4.62 1.96
N ASN A 17 -1.28 -5.57 1.85
CA ASN A 17 -1.53 -7.00 1.89
C ASN A 17 -0.66 -7.69 2.95
N CYS A 18 -0.91 -7.36 4.22
CA CYS A 18 -0.35 -8.02 5.39
C CYS A 18 -1.44 -8.23 6.47
N PRO A 19 -2.58 -8.88 6.11
CA PRO A 19 -3.76 -8.98 6.98
C PRO A 19 -3.47 -9.71 8.30
N GLU A 20 -2.54 -10.65 8.31
CA GLU A 20 -2.10 -11.41 9.49
C GLU A 20 -1.48 -10.53 10.58
N LYS A 21 -0.94 -9.36 10.21
CA LYS A 21 -0.46 -8.33 11.15
C LYS A 21 -1.38 -7.12 11.21
N ARG A 22 -2.64 -7.25 10.79
CA ARG A 22 -3.58 -6.12 10.65
C ARG A 22 -3.01 -4.96 9.83
N ASN A 23 -2.20 -5.29 8.83
CA ASN A 23 -1.57 -4.32 7.94
C ASN A 23 -0.66 -3.31 8.69
N ALA A 24 0.07 -3.77 9.70
CA ALA A 24 1.08 -2.99 10.40
C ALA A 24 2.21 -2.51 9.46
N MET A 25 2.57 -1.22 9.55
CA MET A 25 3.55 -0.57 8.69
C MET A 25 4.98 -0.85 9.17
N SER A 26 5.61 -1.86 8.59
CA SER A 26 7.07 -2.05 8.68
C SER A 26 7.81 -1.07 7.76
N ILE A 27 9.11 -0.85 8.00
CA ILE A 27 9.96 -0.02 7.12
C ILE A 27 9.94 -0.54 5.67
N ALA A 28 9.98 -1.87 5.50
CA ALA A 28 9.91 -2.49 4.18
C ALA A 28 8.59 -2.17 3.47
N LEU A 29 7.45 -2.27 4.18
CA LEU A 29 6.14 -1.90 3.65
C LEU A 29 6.08 -0.41 3.29
N CYS A 30 6.63 0.49 4.13
CA CYS A 30 6.70 1.91 3.80
C CYS A 30 7.49 2.17 2.50
N HIS A 31 8.60 1.46 2.27
CA HIS A 31 9.35 1.55 1.01
C HIS A 31 8.56 0.99 -0.18
N GLU A 32 7.86 -0.14 -0.01
CA GLU A 32 6.99 -0.70 -1.05
C GLU A 32 5.85 0.25 -1.42
N LEU A 33 5.20 0.89 -0.44
CA LEU A 33 4.16 1.89 -0.65
C LEU A 33 4.72 3.11 -1.40
N LEU A 34 5.87 3.63 -0.99
CA LEU A 34 6.53 4.74 -1.67
C LEU A 34 6.84 4.41 -3.13
N ALA A 35 7.31 3.19 -3.41
CA ALA A 35 7.55 2.74 -4.78
C ALA A 35 6.25 2.64 -5.59
N ALA A 36 5.15 2.16 -4.99
CA ALA A 36 3.85 2.09 -5.65
C ALA A 36 3.26 3.48 -5.96
N PHE A 37 3.39 4.44 -5.04
CA PHE A 37 2.97 5.83 -5.29
C PHE A 37 3.79 6.48 -6.41
N ARG A 38 5.12 6.32 -6.41
CA ARG A 38 5.98 6.81 -7.49
C ARG A 38 5.63 6.20 -8.85
N LYS A 39 5.29 4.91 -8.87
CA LYS A 39 4.81 4.25 -10.08
C LYS A 39 3.51 4.91 -10.57
N ALA A 40 2.54 5.10 -9.69
CA ALA A 40 1.27 5.74 -10.05
C ALA A 40 1.44 7.18 -10.56
N GLU A 41 2.37 7.94 -9.97
CA GLU A 41 2.74 9.30 -10.41
C GLU A 41 3.30 9.32 -11.84
N SER A 42 4.13 8.34 -12.19
CA SER A 42 4.74 8.25 -13.53
C SER A 42 3.86 7.61 -14.61
N GLU A 43 2.72 7.03 -14.24
CA GLU A 43 1.90 6.23 -15.15
C GLU A 43 0.91 7.12 -15.92
N GLU A 44 1.12 7.25 -17.24
CA GLU A 44 0.21 8.02 -18.09
C GLU A 44 -1.23 7.46 -18.03
N GLY A 45 -2.21 8.36 -17.93
CA GLY A 45 -3.62 7.99 -17.87
C GLY A 45 -4.14 7.70 -16.46
N VAL A 46 -3.29 7.63 -15.44
CA VAL A 46 -3.72 7.65 -14.04
C VAL A 46 -4.18 9.06 -13.65
N SER A 47 -5.27 9.16 -12.90
CA SER A 47 -5.83 10.43 -12.41
C SER A 47 -6.21 10.39 -10.94
N ALA A 48 -6.33 9.19 -10.37
CA ALA A 48 -6.55 9.00 -8.95
C ALA A 48 -5.81 7.75 -8.46
N VAL A 49 -5.43 7.77 -7.20
CA VAL A 49 -4.89 6.60 -6.50
C VAL A 49 -5.90 6.16 -5.45
N LEU A 50 -6.30 4.89 -5.50
CA LEU A 50 -7.08 4.26 -4.44
C LEU A 50 -6.15 3.45 -3.55
N LEU A 51 -5.98 3.89 -2.31
CA LEU A 51 -5.29 3.12 -1.29
C LEU A 51 -6.33 2.33 -0.49
N ASP A 52 -6.22 1.01 -0.50
CA ASP A 52 -7.04 0.10 0.30
C ASP A 52 -6.17 -0.97 0.99
N ALA A 53 -6.81 -1.96 1.63
CA ALA A 53 -6.12 -3.01 2.34
C ALA A 53 -6.87 -4.33 2.28
N ALA A 54 -6.12 -5.43 2.29
CA ALA A 54 -6.66 -6.78 2.38
C ALA A 54 -7.09 -7.10 3.81
N GLY A 55 -8.16 -7.90 3.93
CA GLY A 55 -8.69 -8.33 5.22
C GLY A 55 -9.54 -7.26 5.92
N PRO A 56 -9.83 -7.45 7.21
CA PRO A 56 -10.87 -6.68 7.92
C PRO A 56 -10.42 -5.31 8.43
N ALA A 57 -9.14 -4.95 8.29
CA ALA A 57 -8.58 -3.72 8.84
C ALA A 57 -7.76 -2.98 7.79
N PHE A 58 -7.84 -1.65 7.76
CA PHE A 58 -7.02 -0.84 6.87
C PHE A 58 -5.53 -0.92 7.25
N SER A 59 -5.17 -0.43 8.44
CA SER A 59 -3.83 -0.56 9.03
C SER A 59 -3.90 -0.34 10.53
N SER A 60 -3.08 -1.06 11.29
CA SER A 60 -2.89 -0.84 12.72
C SER A 60 -1.84 0.23 13.05
N GLY A 61 -1.30 0.95 12.06
CA GLY A 61 -0.25 1.96 12.25
C GLY A 61 1.15 1.37 12.13
N MET A 62 2.16 2.08 12.65
CA MET A 62 3.56 1.64 12.62
C MET A 62 3.75 0.32 13.37
N ASP A 63 4.53 -0.59 12.77
CA ASP A 63 4.92 -1.84 13.43
C ASP A 63 5.72 -1.51 14.69
N LEU A 64 5.26 -2.04 15.83
CA LEU A 64 5.84 -1.78 17.15
C LEU A 64 7.28 -2.30 17.27
N ILE A 65 7.69 -3.24 16.41
CA ILE A 65 9.08 -3.72 16.34
C ILE A 65 10.03 -2.59 15.88
N VAL A 66 9.54 -1.61 15.12
CA VAL A 66 10.34 -0.47 14.65
C VAL A 66 10.68 0.52 15.77
N LEU A 67 9.95 0.46 16.89
CA LEU A 67 10.11 1.38 18.03
C LEU A 67 10.99 0.80 19.16
N GLY A 68 11.60 -0.37 18.96
CA GLY A 68 12.46 -1.07 19.93
C GLY A 68 13.92 -1.13 19.52
#